data_AF-A0A6P2CW48-F1
#
_entry.id   AF-A0A6P2CW48-F1
#
_cell.length_a   1.000
_cell.length_b   1.000
_cell.length_c   1.000
_cell.angle_alpha   90.00
_cell.angle_beta   90.00
_cell.angle_gamma   90.00
#
_symmetry.space_group_name_H-M   'P 1'
#
loop_
_entity.id
_entity.type
_entity.pdbx_description
1 polymer ?
#
loop_
_entity_poly.entity_id
_entity_poly.type
_entity_poly.pdbx_seq_one_letter_code
_entity_poly.pdbx_strand_id
1 'polypeptide(L)'
;MESVWYYVVNGDRVGPVTFAELKAVAEAGKLGPADLVWQEGTNDWVAARTIASLLPTTPPPESSQSDEGTYALVPVAPARPTGNEATLTFIPEPEKRPKPAAEALSLDDEAPALRRKRGSGSDANDRFAEVLELAQMFVRRMIDPDPSAIAPTTEEGAKLTAAGVMDATARKLAVWRRSVLFVAAVPCAFAAVLGFINTLAMSKGERELLSAFGILLQYVQALALFALPAAAVLGALAYDRLALSTKWVLGGGMISIAVPLAVAFTPAEWLLDLKIDKSASVETADVARLGAGVLLGVAFYMALMPAVMSLLPAVARACVRMKLFLPESLVPGWGLVTSVPLCVLLTLATFVVIYHVASNMLLVLGLLLWIGAPLVYFTKFNLFTRPLTAAPERAAIARTSFTVFVLIATGVGLLLIYLLTGKFAGQTILGFSKEAIIRPWTLDLHKIWIDYLGRSLFLTVFFSDLLLHIALSVWREERAFAASPEAAGFDRTMTGLGSAVLPR
;
A
#
# COMPACT_ATOMS: atom_id res chain seq x y z
N MET A 1 52.99 25.18 -11.18
CA MET A 1 52.45 23.82 -11.28
C MET A 1 51.33 23.89 -12.29
N GLU A 2 51.47 23.21 -13.43
CA GLU A 2 50.43 23.17 -14.45
C GLU A 2 49.23 22.39 -13.92
N SER A 3 48.00 22.88 -14.14
CA SER A 3 46.80 22.19 -13.71
C SER A 3 46.60 20.93 -14.55
N VAL A 4 46.43 19.79 -13.88
CA VAL A 4 46.20 18.49 -14.52
C VAL A 4 44.71 18.25 -14.72
N TRP A 5 44.33 17.83 -15.92
CA TRP A 5 42.95 17.58 -16.33
C TRP A 5 42.74 16.16 -16.84
N TYR A 6 41.50 15.68 -16.69
CA TYR A 6 41.01 14.42 -17.22
C TYR A 6 39.65 14.66 -17.88
N TYR A 7 39.33 13.90 -18.94
CA TYR A 7 38.04 13.98 -19.62
C TYR A 7 37.52 12.59 -20.01
N VAL A 8 36.21 12.47 -20.22
CA VAL A 8 35.56 11.22 -20.65
C VAL A 8 34.92 11.41 -22.01
N VAL A 9 35.31 10.59 -22.98
CA VAL A 9 34.74 10.54 -24.33
C VAL A 9 34.41 9.09 -24.66
N ASN A 10 33.19 8.83 -25.15
CA ASN A 10 32.68 7.47 -25.43
C ASN A 10 32.76 6.48 -24.25
N GLY A 11 32.81 6.98 -23.01
CA GLY A 11 32.88 6.15 -21.79
C GLY A 11 34.29 5.87 -21.29
N ASP A 12 35.33 6.24 -22.04
CA ASP A 12 36.73 6.04 -21.64
C ASP A 12 37.32 7.32 -21.03
N ARG A 13 38.01 7.17 -19.89
CA ARG A 13 38.70 8.27 -19.21
C ARG A 13 40.08 8.48 -19.83
N VAL A 14 40.34 9.70 -20.30
CA VAL A 14 41.61 10.11 -20.92
C VAL A 14 42.28 11.21 -20.07
N GLY A 15 43.57 11.04 -19.79
CA GLY A 15 44.39 11.95 -19.00
C GLY A 15 45.56 11.21 -18.32
N PRO A 16 46.48 11.92 -17.64
CA PRO A 16 46.51 13.36 -17.40
C PRO A 16 46.84 14.18 -18.66
N VAL A 17 46.11 15.26 -18.89
CA VAL A 17 46.39 16.25 -19.94
C VAL A 17 46.48 17.65 -19.35
N THR A 18 47.16 18.55 -20.06
CA THR A 18 47.15 19.98 -19.74
C THR A 18 45.85 20.64 -20.22
N PHE A 19 45.53 21.83 -19.69
CA PHE A 19 44.36 22.59 -20.16
C PHE A 19 44.47 22.95 -21.66
N ALA A 20 45.68 23.18 -22.17
CA ALA A 20 45.92 23.49 -23.58
C ALA A 20 45.60 22.29 -24.49
N GLU A 21 46.00 21.08 -24.08
CA GLU A 21 45.67 19.84 -24.79
C GLU A 21 44.17 19.53 -24.73
N LEU A 22 43.53 19.74 -23.57
CA LEU A 22 42.08 19.57 -23.41
C LEU A 22 41.30 20.49 -24.36
N LYS A 23 41.74 21.75 -24.49
CA LYS A 23 41.16 22.71 -25.44
C LYS A 23 41.36 22.29 -26.89
N ALA A 24 42.54 21.78 -27.26
CA ALA A 24 42.79 21.27 -28.61
C ALA A 24 41.88 20.07 -28.97
N VAL A 25 41.56 19.21 -28.00
CA VAL A 25 40.62 18.08 -28.18
C VAL A 25 39.17 18.58 -28.39
N ALA A 26 38.78 19.65 -27.69
CA ALA A 26 37.48 20.30 -27.88
C ALA A 26 37.37 21.02 -29.24
N GLU A 27 38.42 21.73 -29.66
CA GLU A 27 38.51 22.38 -30.98
C GLU A 27 38.50 21.34 -32.12
N ALA A 28 39.07 20.15 -31.89
CA ALA A 28 39.01 19.03 -32.83
C ALA A 28 37.63 18.32 -32.89
N GLY A 29 36.64 18.78 -32.12
CA GLY A 29 35.28 18.21 -32.10
C GLY A 29 35.17 16.83 -31.43
N LYS A 30 36.22 16.38 -30.72
CA LYS A 30 36.23 15.10 -30.01
C LYS A 30 35.62 15.17 -28.61
N LEU A 31 35.46 16.38 -28.06
CA LEU A 31 34.84 16.64 -26.77
C LEU A 31 33.60 17.54 -26.99
N GLY A 32 32.43 17.02 -26.67
CA GLY A 32 31.14 17.71 -26.77
C GLY A 32 30.74 18.49 -25.51
N PRO A 33 29.73 19.37 -25.60
CA PRO A 33 29.30 20.23 -24.49
C PRO A 33 28.71 19.49 -23.29
N ALA A 34 28.32 18.23 -23.45
CA ALA A 34 27.78 17.38 -22.38
C ALA A 34 28.83 16.43 -21.78
N ASP A 35 30.01 16.31 -22.40
CA ASP A 35 31.05 15.40 -21.94
C ASP A 35 31.63 15.85 -20.61
N LEU A 36 32.05 14.89 -19.78
CA LEU A 36 32.50 15.15 -18.43
C LEU A 36 34.01 15.43 -18.41
N VAL A 37 34.40 16.50 -17.73
CA VAL A 37 35.78 16.91 -17.46
C VAL A 37 36.00 17.03 -15.96
N TRP A 38 37.21 16.75 -15.52
CA TRP A 38 37.61 16.83 -14.11
C TRP A 38 39.01 17.43 -14.00
N GLN A 39 39.16 18.34 -13.04
CA GLN A 39 40.42 18.99 -12.73
C GLN A 39 40.97 18.43 -11.42
N GLU A 40 42.26 18.12 -11.39
CA GLU A 40 42.93 17.64 -10.18
C GLU A 40 42.75 18.64 -9.02
N GLY A 41 42.16 18.17 -7.92
CA GLY A 41 41.82 18.98 -6.74
C GLY A 41 40.36 19.39 -6.61
N THR A 42 39.48 19.02 -7.55
CA THR A 42 38.03 19.25 -7.45
C THR A 42 37.25 17.98 -7.05
N ASN A 43 36.11 18.13 -6.39
CA ASN A 43 35.35 17.01 -5.85
C ASN A 43 34.49 16.28 -6.89
N ASP A 44 34.06 16.96 -7.96
CA ASP A 44 33.05 16.47 -8.89
C ASP A 44 33.47 16.61 -10.36
N TRP A 45 33.01 15.68 -11.20
CA TRP A 45 33.08 15.80 -12.65
C TRP A 45 32.05 16.82 -13.14
N VAL A 46 32.47 17.75 -13.98
CA VAL A 46 31.61 18.81 -14.52
C VAL A 46 31.50 18.71 -16.03
N ALA A 47 30.39 19.15 -16.60
CA ALA A 47 30.20 19.12 -18.05
C ALA A 47 31.14 20.13 -18.74
N ALA A 48 31.70 19.78 -19.90
CA ALA A 48 32.64 20.63 -20.63
C ALA A 48 32.08 22.05 -20.90
N ARG A 49 30.76 22.19 -21.10
CA ARG A 49 30.10 23.49 -21.28
C ARG A 49 30.20 24.45 -20.09
N THR A 50 30.47 23.95 -18.88
CA THR A 50 30.56 24.80 -17.68
C THR A 50 31.97 25.37 -17.49
N ILE A 51 32.96 24.90 -18.26
CA ILE A 51 34.32 25.42 -18.24
C ILE A 51 34.43 26.56 -19.25
N ALA A 52 34.64 27.78 -18.75
CA ALA A 52 34.82 28.95 -19.58
C ALA A 52 36.01 28.76 -20.54
N SER A 53 35.82 29.11 -21.82
CA SER A 53 36.85 29.04 -22.88
C SER A 53 37.30 27.63 -23.31
N LEU A 54 36.60 26.57 -22.90
CA LEU A 54 36.92 25.20 -23.33
C LEU A 54 36.35 24.85 -24.70
N LEU A 55 35.13 25.31 -25.01
CA LEU A 55 34.45 25.03 -26.28
C LEU A 55 34.55 26.23 -27.24
N PRO A 56 34.66 26.00 -28.56
CA PRO A 56 34.65 27.08 -29.55
C PRO A 56 33.27 27.75 -29.62
N THR A 57 33.22 29.07 -29.47
CA THR A 57 32.00 29.88 -29.64
C THR A 57 31.59 29.88 -31.11
N THR A 58 30.55 29.12 -31.46
CA THR A 58 29.91 29.21 -32.78
C THR A 58 28.81 30.28 -32.71
N PRO A 59 28.73 31.25 -33.65
CA PRO A 59 27.64 32.22 -33.68
C PRO A 59 26.31 31.54 -34.09
N PRO A 60 25.15 32.08 -33.66
CA PRO A 60 23.86 31.44 -33.90
C PRO A 60 23.44 31.59 -35.37
N PRO A 61 22.76 30.59 -35.98
CA PRO A 61 22.08 30.80 -37.24
C PRO A 61 20.81 31.63 -37.00
N GLU A 62 20.71 32.75 -37.71
CA GLU A 62 19.49 33.52 -37.88
C GLU A 62 18.39 32.66 -38.51
N SER A 63 17.19 32.69 -37.92
CA SER A 63 15.95 32.42 -38.63
C SER A 63 14.99 33.58 -38.38
N SER A 64 14.95 34.45 -39.38
CA SER A 64 13.84 35.25 -39.93
C SER A 64 12.62 35.57 -39.06
N GLN A 65 12.38 36.88 -38.97
CA GLN A 65 11.17 37.57 -38.52
C GLN A 65 9.88 37.08 -39.21
N SER A 66 8.75 37.12 -38.47
CA SER A 66 7.46 37.58 -39.00
C SER A 66 6.47 37.90 -37.84
N ASP A 67 6.28 39.21 -37.63
CA ASP A 67 5.10 39.98 -37.24
C ASP A 67 3.98 39.42 -36.32
N GLU A 68 3.66 40.27 -35.33
CA GLU A 68 2.36 40.35 -34.66
C GLU A 68 1.21 40.57 -35.65
N GLY A 69 0.10 39.84 -35.47
CA GLY A 69 -1.16 40.16 -36.14
C GLY A 69 -2.26 39.13 -35.96
N THR A 70 -3.12 39.39 -34.96
CA THR A 70 -4.57 39.10 -34.98
C THR A 70 -5.04 37.63 -34.95
N TYR A 71 -5.69 37.30 -33.83
CA TYR A 71 -6.51 36.10 -33.63
C TYR A 71 -7.77 36.13 -34.51
N ALA A 72 -7.98 35.09 -35.33
CA ALA A 72 -9.29 34.69 -35.85
C ALA A 72 -9.37 33.17 -36.13
N LEU A 73 -9.84 32.44 -35.11
CA LEU A 73 -10.83 31.35 -35.10
C LEU A 73 -10.91 30.23 -36.20
N VAL A 74 -11.09 29.00 -35.67
CA VAL A 74 -11.74 27.73 -36.16
C VAL A 74 -10.92 26.73 -37.04
N PRO A 75 -11.24 25.40 -37.08
CA PRO A 75 -10.39 24.31 -36.55
C PRO A 75 -10.25 23.08 -37.51
N VAL A 76 -9.24 22.22 -37.41
CA VAL A 76 -9.25 20.94 -38.16
C VAL A 76 -8.67 19.75 -37.37
N ALA A 77 -9.43 18.66 -37.44
CA ALA A 77 -9.30 17.36 -36.80
C ALA A 77 -8.31 16.40 -37.57
N PRO A 78 -8.09 15.14 -37.14
CA PRO A 78 -6.84 14.39 -37.36
C PRO A 78 -6.79 13.59 -38.67
N ALA A 79 -5.58 13.34 -39.17
CA ALA A 79 -5.34 12.53 -40.37
C ALA A 79 -5.34 11.01 -40.10
N ARG A 80 -6.03 10.27 -40.98
CA ARG A 80 -6.04 8.80 -41.13
C ARG A 80 -4.91 8.35 -42.09
N PRO A 81 -4.49 7.07 -42.06
CA PRO A 81 -3.46 6.55 -42.96
C PRO A 81 -4.09 5.96 -44.24
N THR A 82 -3.40 6.13 -45.38
CA THR A 82 -3.72 5.45 -46.65
C THR A 82 -2.66 4.39 -46.96
N GLY A 83 -3.14 3.19 -47.28
CA GLY A 83 -2.32 2.05 -47.68
C GLY A 83 -2.12 1.93 -49.19
N ASN A 84 -1.15 1.06 -49.50
CA ASN A 84 -0.91 0.23 -50.67
C ASN A 84 -1.00 0.83 -52.09
N GLU A 85 0.10 0.66 -52.84
CA GLU A 85 0.05 -0.08 -54.11
C GLU A 85 1.37 -0.83 -54.37
N ALA A 86 1.23 -2.04 -54.87
CA ALA A 86 2.28 -3.01 -55.13
C ALA A 86 2.81 -2.87 -56.57
N THR A 87 4.09 -3.18 -56.78
CA THR A 87 4.61 -3.61 -58.09
C THR A 87 5.60 -4.76 -57.87
N LEU A 88 5.26 -5.90 -58.45
CA LEU A 88 6.02 -7.15 -58.50
C LEU A 88 7.17 -7.02 -59.49
N THR A 89 8.38 -7.48 -59.14
CA THR A 89 9.24 -8.21 -60.09
C THR A 89 10.34 -9.02 -59.39
N PHE A 90 10.30 -10.32 -59.65
CA PHE A 90 11.41 -11.27 -59.91
C PHE A 90 12.38 -11.67 -58.77
N ILE A 91 12.19 -12.91 -58.30
CA ILE A 91 13.18 -13.71 -57.57
C ILE A 91 13.89 -14.63 -58.58
N PRO A 92 15.23 -14.75 -58.54
CA PRO A 92 15.90 -16.01 -58.80
C PRO A 92 16.48 -16.59 -57.51
N GLU A 93 16.25 -17.89 -57.38
CA GLU A 93 16.55 -18.81 -56.28
C GLU A 93 18.07 -18.96 -56.02
N PRO A 94 18.53 -19.07 -54.76
CA PRO A 94 19.94 -19.24 -54.46
C PRO A 94 20.41 -20.69 -54.70
N GLU A 95 21.48 -20.76 -55.48
CA GLU A 95 22.20 -21.93 -55.95
C GLU A 95 22.85 -22.76 -54.81
N LYS A 96 22.81 -24.08 -55.00
CA LYS A 96 23.30 -25.15 -54.13
C LYS A 96 24.78 -24.99 -53.74
N ARG A 97 25.11 -25.30 -52.48
CA ARG A 97 26.47 -25.71 -52.06
C ARG A 97 26.47 -27.13 -51.46
N PRO A 98 27.55 -27.90 -51.65
CA PRO A 98 27.53 -29.37 -51.61
C PRO A 98 27.74 -29.97 -50.21
N LYS A 99 27.16 -31.16 -50.03
CA LYS A 99 27.38 -32.11 -48.92
C LYS A 99 28.79 -32.69 -48.98
N PRO A 100 29.52 -32.80 -47.86
CA PRO A 100 30.58 -33.80 -47.71
C PRO A 100 29.99 -35.17 -47.36
N ALA A 101 30.70 -36.19 -47.82
CA ALA A 101 30.34 -37.59 -47.88
C ALA A 101 30.16 -38.27 -46.51
N ALA A 102 29.37 -39.34 -46.54
CA ALA A 102 29.15 -40.28 -45.47
C ALA A 102 30.43 -41.06 -45.15
N GLU A 103 30.72 -41.19 -43.86
CA GLU A 103 31.62 -42.21 -43.29
C GLU A 103 30.88 -42.89 -42.12
N ALA A 104 31.28 -44.12 -41.85
CA ALA A 104 30.43 -45.26 -41.50
C ALA A 104 29.70 -45.22 -40.14
N LEU A 105 28.54 -45.90 -40.13
CA LEU A 105 27.78 -46.34 -38.95
C LEU A 105 28.66 -47.12 -37.96
N SER A 106 28.85 -46.59 -36.75
CA SER A 106 29.05 -47.40 -35.55
C SER A 106 27.75 -47.39 -34.73
N LEU A 107 27.17 -48.58 -34.58
CA LEU A 107 26.22 -48.88 -33.51
C LEU A 107 26.97 -48.73 -32.17
N ASP A 108 26.24 -48.32 -31.14
CA ASP A 108 26.70 -48.07 -29.76
C ASP A 108 27.13 -46.61 -29.50
N ASP A 109 26.14 -45.74 -29.32
CA ASP A 109 26.15 -44.76 -28.22
C ASP A 109 24.75 -44.13 -28.08
N GLU A 110 24.15 -44.38 -26.91
CA GLU A 110 22.80 -43.96 -26.54
C GLU A 110 22.77 -42.44 -26.30
N ALA A 111 22.23 -41.66 -27.24
CA ALA A 111 21.98 -40.23 -27.03
C ALA A 111 20.81 -40.04 -26.05
N PRO A 112 20.92 -39.15 -25.05
CA PRO A 112 19.86 -38.95 -24.07
C PRO A 112 18.64 -38.38 -24.78
N ALA A 113 17.55 -39.14 -24.73
CA ALA A 113 16.26 -38.70 -25.23
C ALA A 113 15.92 -37.33 -24.63
N LEU A 114 15.85 -36.31 -25.49
CA LEU A 114 15.08 -35.09 -25.22
C LEU A 114 13.61 -35.51 -25.10
N ARG A 115 13.27 -35.99 -23.91
CA ARG A 115 11.91 -36.24 -23.46
C ARG A 115 11.25 -34.88 -23.33
N ARG A 116 10.75 -34.39 -24.45
CA ARG A 116 9.81 -33.26 -24.50
C ARG A 116 8.64 -33.66 -23.63
N LYS A 117 8.64 -33.20 -22.37
CA LYS A 117 7.54 -33.36 -21.42
C LYS A 117 6.36 -32.54 -21.97
N ARG A 118 5.66 -33.12 -22.94
CA ARG A 118 4.35 -32.64 -23.40
C ARG A 118 3.42 -32.86 -22.21
N GLY A 119 3.23 -31.81 -21.41
CA GLY A 119 2.41 -31.81 -20.20
C GLY A 119 0.95 -32.13 -20.54
N SER A 120 0.65 -33.41 -20.61
CA SER A 120 -0.67 -34.00 -20.59
C SER A 120 -0.97 -34.32 -19.12
N GLY A 121 -1.89 -33.56 -18.51
CA GLY A 121 -2.34 -33.75 -17.14
C GLY A 121 -1.45 -33.08 -16.11
N SER A 122 -1.71 -31.81 -15.81
CA SER A 122 -1.27 -31.22 -14.54
C SER A 122 -2.13 -31.89 -13.46
N ASP A 123 -1.52 -32.76 -12.66
CA ASP A 123 -2.19 -33.41 -11.54
C ASP A 123 -2.73 -32.32 -10.59
N ALA A 124 -3.90 -32.54 -9.99
CA ALA A 124 -4.49 -31.59 -9.05
C ALA A 124 -3.53 -31.22 -7.90
N ASN A 125 -2.63 -32.14 -7.56
CA ASN A 125 -1.58 -31.97 -6.58
C ASN A 125 -0.52 -30.93 -7.01
N ASP A 126 -0.14 -30.90 -8.29
CA ASP A 126 0.82 -29.92 -8.82
C ASP A 126 0.24 -28.51 -8.79
N ARG A 127 -1.04 -28.35 -9.17
CA ARG A 127 -1.74 -27.06 -9.07
C ARG A 127 -1.86 -26.57 -7.63
N PHE A 128 -2.15 -27.49 -6.71
CA PHE A 128 -2.23 -27.16 -5.29
C PHE A 128 -0.87 -26.71 -4.74
N ALA A 129 0.21 -27.39 -5.12
CA ALA A 129 1.57 -27.00 -4.75
C ALA A 129 1.93 -25.61 -5.27
N GLU A 130 1.63 -25.30 -6.54
CA GLU A 130 1.84 -23.97 -7.13
C GLU A 130 1.08 -22.87 -6.38
N VAL A 131 -0.20 -23.12 -6.05
CA VAL A 131 -1.02 -22.18 -5.27
C VAL A 131 -0.45 -21.98 -3.87
N LEU A 132 0.03 -23.05 -3.24
CA LEU A 132 0.62 -22.99 -1.91
C LEU A 132 1.93 -22.20 -1.92
N GLU A 133 2.81 -22.41 -2.91
CA GLU A 133 4.05 -21.63 -3.07
C GLU A 133 3.75 -20.15 -3.29
N LEU A 134 2.75 -19.83 -4.13
CA LEU A 134 2.32 -18.45 -4.36
C LEU A 134 1.77 -17.82 -3.07
N ALA A 135 0.94 -18.55 -2.32
CA ALA A 135 0.39 -18.09 -1.05
C ALA A 135 1.50 -17.84 -0.01
N GLN A 136 2.48 -18.74 0.10
CA GLN A 136 3.64 -18.58 0.96
C GLN A 136 4.47 -17.35 0.58
N MET A 137 4.69 -17.13 -0.72
CA MET A 137 5.36 -15.94 -1.23
C MET A 137 4.65 -14.66 -0.78
N PHE A 138 3.33 -14.59 -0.93
CA PHE A 138 2.56 -13.42 -0.53
C PHE A 138 2.60 -13.17 0.98
N VAL A 139 2.49 -14.22 1.78
CA VAL A 139 2.59 -14.12 3.24
C VAL A 139 3.98 -13.62 3.64
N ARG A 140 5.05 -14.16 3.03
CA ARG A 140 6.43 -13.76 3.31
C ARG A 140 6.66 -12.28 2.99
N ARG A 141 6.15 -11.80 1.87
CA ARG A 141 6.21 -10.38 1.46
C ARG A 141 5.41 -9.45 2.39
N MET A 142 4.30 -9.92 2.96
CA MET A 142 3.48 -9.15 3.90
C MET A 142 4.18 -8.96 5.26
N ILE A 143 4.80 -10.01 5.78
CA ILE A 143 5.46 -10.00 7.10
C ILE A 143 6.87 -9.42 7.07
N ASP A 144 7.47 -9.25 5.89
CA ASP A 144 8.83 -8.74 5.74
C ASP A 144 9.00 -7.41 6.50
N PRO A 145 9.98 -7.27 7.40
CA PRO A 145 10.25 -6.02 8.10
C PRO A 145 10.58 -4.85 7.16
N ASP A 146 11.19 -5.11 6.00
CA ASP A 146 11.51 -4.10 4.98
C ASP A 146 10.88 -4.46 3.62
N PRO A 147 9.67 -3.93 3.32
CA PRO A 147 8.98 -4.23 2.09
C PRO A 147 9.64 -3.55 0.88
N SER A 148 10.50 -2.54 1.10
CA SER A 148 11.23 -1.83 0.06
C SER A 148 12.41 -2.65 -0.50
N ALA A 149 12.80 -3.72 0.19
CA ALA A 149 13.81 -4.67 -0.28
C ALA A 149 13.23 -5.74 -1.21
N ILE A 150 11.90 -5.91 -1.27
CA ILE A 150 11.23 -6.97 -2.03
C ILE A 150 11.46 -6.75 -3.53
N ALA A 151 11.96 -7.78 -4.23
CA ALA A 151 12.09 -7.77 -5.69
C ALA A 151 10.83 -8.39 -6.36
N PRO A 152 10.33 -7.78 -7.46
CA PRO A 152 9.35 -8.43 -8.33
C PRO A 152 9.88 -9.75 -8.90
N THR A 153 9.01 -10.75 -9.06
CA THR A 153 9.35 -11.94 -9.86
C THR A 153 9.53 -11.58 -11.33
N THR A 154 10.17 -12.45 -12.12
CA THR A 154 10.34 -12.26 -13.56
C THR A 154 9.03 -12.03 -14.30
N GLU A 155 7.98 -12.80 -13.97
CA GLU A 155 6.64 -12.64 -14.55
C GLU A 155 5.95 -11.33 -14.13
N GLU A 156 6.00 -11.00 -12.84
CA GLU A 156 5.47 -9.72 -12.34
C GLU A 156 6.18 -8.54 -12.98
N GLY A 157 7.51 -8.66 -13.11
CA GLY A 157 8.37 -7.69 -13.74
C GLY A 157 7.98 -7.46 -15.19
N ALA A 158 7.80 -8.53 -15.97
CA ALA A 158 7.40 -8.45 -17.38
C ALA A 158 6.03 -7.77 -17.55
N LYS A 159 5.03 -8.12 -16.74
CA LYS A 159 3.70 -7.49 -16.76
C LYS A 159 3.75 -6.00 -16.41
N LEU A 160 4.52 -5.63 -15.39
CA LEU A 160 4.68 -4.22 -14.99
C LEU A 160 5.40 -3.40 -16.07
N THR A 161 6.42 -3.97 -16.71
CA THR A 161 7.10 -3.35 -17.85
C THR A 161 6.14 -3.17 -19.02
N ALA A 162 5.33 -4.18 -19.35
CA ALA A 162 4.33 -4.08 -20.41
C ALA A 162 3.25 -3.02 -20.12
N ALA A 163 2.94 -2.77 -18.85
CA ALA A 163 2.02 -1.74 -18.40
C ALA A 163 2.65 -0.32 -18.31
N GLY A 164 3.95 -0.17 -18.60
CA GLY A 164 4.65 1.11 -18.57
C GLY A 164 5.23 1.52 -17.19
N VAL A 165 5.20 0.64 -16.18
CA VAL A 165 5.71 0.93 -14.84
C VAL A 165 7.21 0.62 -14.76
N MET A 166 8.03 1.64 -15.05
CA MET A 166 9.49 1.50 -15.13
C MET A 166 10.23 1.81 -13.82
N ASP A 167 9.67 2.69 -12.98
CA ASP A 167 10.29 3.08 -11.72
C ASP A 167 10.42 1.89 -10.76
N ALA A 168 11.61 1.72 -10.18
CA ALA A 168 11.91 0.58 -9.32
C ALA A 168 11.04 0.57 -8.06
N THR A 169 10.85 1.73 -7.41
CA THR A 169 10.06 1.84 -6.18
C THR A 169 8.58 1.56 -6.44
N ALA A 170 8.03 2.10 -7.53
CA ALA A 170 6.65 1.84 -7.94
C ALA A 170 6.38 0.34 -8.20
N ARG A 171 7.33 -0.37 -8.83
CA ARG A 171 7.21 -1.82 -9.06
C ARG A 171 7.21 -2.60 -7.75
N LYS A 172 8.10 -2.27 -6.81
CA LYS A 172 8.14 -2.92 -5.49
C LYS A 172 6.87 -2.66 -4.69
N LEU A 173 6.39 -1.42 -4.71
CA LEU A 173 5.13 -1.04 -4.07
C LEU A 173 3.94 -1.81 -4.67
N ALA A 174 3.84 -1.92 -6.00
CA ALA A 174 2.77 -2.66 -6.67
C ALA A 174 2.71 -4.12 -6.24
N VAL A 175 3.87 -4.78 -6.18
CA VAL A 175 4.00 -6.20 -5.82
C VAL A 175 3.73 -6.43 -4.33
N TRP A 176 4.19 -5.53 -3.46
CA TRP A 176 3.85 -5.57 -2.03
C TRP A 176 2.35 -5.40 -1.82
N ARG A 177 1.72 -4.39 -2.45
CA ARG A 177 0.25 -4.16 -2.37
C ARG A 177 -0.51 -5.39 -2.82
N ARG A 178 -0.15 -5.98 -3.96
CA ARG A 178 -0.73 -7.23 -4.48
C ARG A 178 -0.70 -8.35 -3.43
N SER A 179 0.47 -8.57 -2.83
CA SER A 179 0.67 -9.63 -1.84
C SER A 179 -0.22 -9.43 -0.60
N VAL A 180 -0.23 -8.22 -0.06
CA VAL A 180 -1.04 -7.89 1.14
C VAL A 180 -2.53 -8.01 0.86
N LEU A 181 -3.00 -7.52 -0.30
CA LEU A 181 -4.41 -7.59 -0.68
C LEU A 181 -4.89 -9.04 -0.87
N PHE A 182 -4.09 -9.91 -1.51
CA PHE A 182 -4.44 -11.33 -1.62
C PHE A 182 -4.51 -12.01 -0.24
N VAL A 183 -3.56 -11.72 0.64
CA VAL A 183 -3.59 -12.29 2.00
C VAL A 183 -4.75 -11.73 2.82
N ALA A 184 -5.13 -10.46 2.64
CA ALA A 184 -6.29 -9.86 3.29
C ALA A 184 -7.63 -10.40 2.75
N ALA A 185 -7.69 -10.77 1.47
CA ALA A 185 -8.92 -11.26 0.84
C ALA A 185 -9.47 -12.52 1.50
N VAL A 186 -8.60 -13.44 1.93
CA VAL A 186 -8.99 -14.73 2.56
C VAL A 186 -9.76 -14.54 3.87
N PRO A 187 -9.21 -13.89 4.93
CA PRO A 187 -9.93 -13.64 6.16
C PRO A 187 -11.15 -12.73 5.94
N CYS A 188 -11.07 -11.73 5.06
CA CYS A 188 -12.23 -10.88 4.73
C CYS A 188 -13.37 -11.69 4.09
N ALA A 189 -13.06 -12.63 3.18
CA ALA A 189 -14.07 -13.48 2.56
C ALA A 189 -14.72 -14.41 3.59
N PHE A 190 -13.92 -15.01 4.47
CA PHE A 190 -14.43 -15.86 5.54
C PHE A 190 -15.33 -15.08 6.51
N ALA A 191 -14.90 -13.89 6.93
CA ALA A 191 -15.70 -13.01 7.78
C ALA A 191 -17.02 -12.58 7.10
N ALA A 192 -16.98 -12.27 5.80
CA ALA A 192 -18.18 -11.93 5.02
C ALA A 192 -19.15 -13.09 4.91
N VAL A 193 -18.66 -14.29 4.59
CA VAL A 193 -19.48 -15.51 4.51
C VAL A 193 -20.10 -15.84 5.87
N LEU A 194 -19.33 -15.83 6.95
CA LEU A 194 -19.86 -16.06 8.29
C LEU A 194 -20.87 -14.99 8.71
N GLY A 195 -20.61 -13.71 8.39
CA GLY A 195 -21.56 -12.63 8.65
C GLY A 195 -22.86 -12.75 7.88
N PHE A 196 -22.78 -13.20 6.63
CA PHE A 196 -23.95 -13.45 5.79
C PHE A 196 -24.75 -14.67 6.26
N ILE A 197 -24.07 -15.78 6.60
CA ILE A 197 -24.71 -16.97 7.18
C ILE A 197 -25.44 -16.60 8.48
N ASN A 198 -24.81 -15.81 9.36
CA ASN A 198 -25.44 -15.35 10.60
C ASN A 198 -26.71 -14.55 10.34
N THR A 199 -26.73 -13.75 9.27
CA THR A 199 -27.92 -12.97 8.87
C THR A 199 -29.01 -13.86 8.28
N LEU A 200 -28.65 -14.88 7.50
CA LEU A 200 -29.61 -15.86 6.97
C LEU A 200 -30.19 -16.75 8.08
N ALA A 201 -29.36 -17.13 9.06
CA ALA A 201 -29.72 -17.96 10.20
C ALA A 201 -30.45 -17.19 11.31
N MET A 202 -30.80 -15.92 11.08
CA MET A 202 -31.54 -15.09 12.03
C MET A 202 -32.79 -15.80 12.54
N SER A 203 -32.90 -15.87 13.87
CA SER A 203 -33.95 -16.59 14.58
C SER A 203 -35.32 -15.92 14.37
N LYS A 204 -36.41 -16.68 14.60
CA LYS A 204 -37.77 -16.13 14.51
C LYS A 204 -37.98 -14.97 15.48
N GLY A 205 -37.44 -15.05 16.70
CA GLY A 205 -37.55 -13.99 17.70
C GLY A 205 -36.84 -12.70 17.26
N GLU A 206 -35.64 -12.80 16.68
CA GLU A 206 -34.93 -11.62 16.15
C GLU A 206 -35.67 -11.00 14.97
N ARG A 207 -36.24 -11.82 14.07
CA ARG A 207 -37.04 -11.32 12.93
C ARG A 207 -38.32 -10.63 13.37
N GLU A 208 -38.95 -11.09 14.45
CA GLU A 208 -40.17 -10.48 14.99
C GLU A 208 -39.91 -9.15 15.70
N LEU A 209 -38.68 -8.92 16.18
CA LEU A 209 -38.26 -7.66 16.79
C LEU A 209 -37.91 -6.58 15.75
N LEU A 210 -37.59 -6.99 14.52
CA LEU A 210 -37.16 -6.09 13.45
C LEU A 210 -38.33 -5.71 12.54
N SER A 211 -38.37 -4.43 12.13
CA SER A 211 -39.27 -3.98 11.08
C SER A 211 -38.84 -4.53 9.71
N ALA A 212 -39.71 -4.47 8.70
CA ALA A 212 -39.34 -4.84 7.32
C ALA A 212 -38.14 -4.03 6.80
N PHE A 213 -38.05 -2.76 7.20
CA PHE A 213 -36.92 -1.89 6.87
C PHE A 213 -35.65 -2.31 7.63
N GLY A 214 -35.75 -2.67 8.91
CA GLY A 214 -34.64 -3.21 9.71
C GLY A 214 -34.07 -4.50 9.13
N ILE A 215 -34.94 -5.42 8.70
CA ILE A 215 -34.53 -6.66 8.02
C ILE A 215 -33.78 -6.33 6.72
N LEU A 216 -34.32 -5.43 5.89
CA LEU A 216 -33.67 -5.00 4.65
C LEU A 216 -32.26 -4.44 4.93
N LEU A 217 -32.13 -3.56 5.91
CA LEU A 217 -30.83 -2.97 6.28
C LEU A 217 -29.84 -4.02 6.80
N GLN A 218 -30.30 -5.02 7.54
CA GLN A 218 -29.43 -6.11 7.99
C GLN A 218 -28.87 -6.92 6.81
N TYR A 219 -29.69 -7.19 5.78
CA TYR A 219 -29.22 -7.83 4.54
C TYR A 219 -28.26 -6.94 3.75
N VAL A 220 -28.54 -5.64 3.64
CA VAL A 220 -27.64 -4.67 3.01
C VAL A 220 -26.28 -4.64 3.72
N GLN A 221 -26.28 -4.62 5.05
CA GLN A 221 -25.05 -4.66 5.85
C GLN A 221 -24.29 -5.98 5.65
N ALA A 222 -24.99 -7.11 5.63
CA ALA A 222 -24.39 -8.42 5.38
C ALA A 222 -23.78 -8.54 3.98
N LEU A 223 -24.44 -8.00 2.95
CA LEU A 223 -23.91 -7.91 1.58
C LEU A 223 -22.71 -6.97 1.50
N ALA A 224 -22.72 -5.86 2.24
CA ALA A 224 -21.61 -4.91 2.27
C ALA A 224 -20.31 -5.52 2.85
N LEU A 225 -20.38 -6.60 3.64
CA LEU A 225 -19.19 -7.32 4.10
C LEU A 225 -18.37 -7.90 2.92
N PHE A 226 -19.00 -8.19 1.79
CA PHE A 226 -18.31 -8.68 0.59
C PHE A 226 -17.55 -7.57 -0.16
N ALA A 227 -17.73 -6.30 0.19
CA ALA A 227 -17.01 -5.19 -0.44
C ALA A 227 -15.49 -5.29 -0.24
N LEU A 228 -15.04 -5.63 0.98
CA LEU A 228 -13.61 -5.79 1.29
C LEU A 228 -12.95 -6.93 0.50
N PRO A 229 -13.42 -8.19 0.55
CA PRO A 229 -12.77 -9.27 -0.19
C PRO A 229 -12.85 -9.07 -1.71
N ALA A 230 -13.95 -8.53 -2.24
CA ALA A 230 -14.07 -8.22 -3.66
C ALA A 230 -13.05 -7.14 -4.08
N ALA A 231 -12.98 -6.03 -3.33
CA ALA A 231 -12.01 -4.97 -3.58
C ALA A 231 -10.56 -5.45 -3.42
N ALA A 232 -10.29 -6.35 -2.47
CA ALA A 232 -8.97 -6.93 -2.26
C ALA A 232 -8.54 -7.76 -3.47
N VAL A 233 -9.41 -8.65 -3.97
CA VAL A 233 -9.12 -9.47 -5.15
C VAL A 233 -8.99 -8.60 -6.41
N LEU A 234 -9.94 -7.72 -6.68
CA LEU A 234 -9.90 -6.84 -7.86
C LEU A 234 -8.70 -5.89 -7.82
N GLY A 235 -8.40 -5.33 -6.66
CA GLY A 235 -7.23 -4.49 -6.43
C GLY A 235 -5.91 -5.23 -6.60
N ALA A 236 -5.84 -6.50 -6.17
CA ALA A 236 -4.66 -7.34 -6.32
C ALA A 236 -4.45 -7.85 -7.76
N LEU A 237 -5.54 -8.11 -8.50
CA LEU A 237 -5.48 -8.49 -9.91
C LEU A 237 -5.04 -7.31 -10.80
N ALA A 238 -5.50 -6.09 -10.49
CA ALA A 238 -5.14 -4.87 -11.22
C ALA A 238 -3.80 -4.23 -10.78
N TYR A 239 -2.85 -5.03 -10.25
CA TYR A 239 -1.58 -4.51 -9.72
C TYR A 239 -0.68 -3.85 -10.78
N ASP A 240 -0.86 -4.24 -12.05
CA ASP A 240 -0.21 -3.64 -13.23
C ASP A 240 -0.70 -2.20 -13.49
N ARG A 241 -1.93 -1.88 -13.07
CA ARG A 241 -2.55 -0.56 -13.18
C ARG A 241 -2.85 0.02 -11.80
N LEU A 242 -1.82 0.59 -11.17
CA LEU A 242 -1.88 1.14 -9.81
C LEU A 242 -3.09 2.06 -9.57
N ALA A 243 -3.41 2.96 -10.51
CA ALA A 243 -4.56 3.86 -10.37
C ALA A 243 -5.91 3.13 -10.29
N LEU A 244 -6.09 2.04 -11.06
CA LEU A 244 -7.31 1.23 -11.02
C LEU A 244 -7.36 0.41 -9.72
N SER A 245 -6.22 -0.19 -9.35
CA SER A 245 -6.07 -0.91 -8.08
C SER A 245 -6.45 -0.03 -6.89
N THR A 246 -5.96 1.21 -6.83
CA THR A 246 -6.30 2.14 -5.74
C THR A 246 -7.78 2.51 -5.73
N LYS A 247 -8.43 2.72 -6.90
CA LYS A 247 -9.88 2.98 -6.94
C LYS A 247 -10.69 1.84 -6.32
N TRP A 248 -10.33 0.59 -6.62
CA TRP A 248 -10.99 -0.58 -6.01
C TRP A 248 -10.79 -0.62 -4.50
N VAL A 249 -9.55 -0.45 -4.03
CA VAL A 249 -9.22 -0.46 -2.60
C VAL A 249 -9.95 0.65 -1.85
N LEU A 250 -9.90 1.89 -2.37
CA LEU A 250 -10.59 3.03 -1.75
C LEU A 250 -12.10 2.85 -1.76
N GLY A 251 -12.70 2.43 -2.88
CA GLY A 251 -14.13 2.19 -2.98
C GLY A 251 -14.62 1.10 -2.02
N GLY A 252 -13.94 -0.05 -1.98
CA GLY A 252 -14.29 -1.15 -1.06
C GLY A 252 -14.12 -0.79 0.40
N GLY A 253 -13.03 -0.08 0.74
CA GLY A 253 -12.79 0.43 2.09
C GLY A 253 -13.88 1.41 2.54
N MET A 254 -14.25 2.36 1.67
CA MET A 254 -15.29 3.34 1.95
C MET A 254 -16.66 2.68 2.14
N ILE A 255 -17.06 1.74 1.27
CA ILE A 255 -18.31 0.99 1.44
C ILE A 255 -18.32 0.23 2.77
N SER A 256 -17.20 -0.42 3.10
CA SER A 256 -17.08 -1.21 4.32
C SER A 256 -17.15 -0.40 5.62
N ILE A 257 -16.85 0.90 5.58
CA ILE A 257 -16.94 1.80 6.73
C ILE A 257 -18.29 2.52 6.72
N ALA A 258 -18.71 3.04 5.57
CA ALA A 258 -19.90 3.86 5.43
C ALA A 258 -21.20 3.08 5.68
N VAL A 259 -21.32 1.83 5.19
CA VAL A 259 -22.57 1.07 5.33
C VAL A 259 -22.88 0.73 6.80
N PRO A 260 -21.96 0.10 7.57
CA PRO A 260 -22.24 -0.17 8.99
C PRO A 260 -22.50 1.11 9.80
N LEU A 261 -21.82 2.20 9.47
CA LEU A 261 -22.00 3.48 10.13
C LEU A 261 -23.37 4.10 9.82
N ALA A 262 -23.80 4.07 8.56
CA ALA A 262 -25.12 4.57 8.15
C ALA A 262 -26.26 3.78 8.82
N VAL A 263 -26.11 2.44 8.93
CA VAL A 263 -27.08 1.61 9.66
C VAL A 263 -27.08 1.94 11.15
N ALA A 264 -25.90 2.14 11.77
CA ALA A 264 -25.80 2.48 13.19
C ALA A 264 -26.41 3.86 13.53
N PHE A 265 -26.38 4.82 12.59
CA PHE A 265 -27.03 6.12 12.75
C PHE A 265 -28.52 6.12 12.40
N THR A 266 -29.08 4.99 11.97
CA THR A 266 -30.51 4.88 11.69
C THR A 266 -31.31 4.84 13.00
N PRO A 267 -32.39 5.63 13.15
CA PRO A 267 -33.21 5.64 14.35
C PRO A 267 -33.74 4.24 14.71
N ALA A 268 -33.69 3.90 16.00
CA ALA A 268 -34.13 2.58 16.48
C ALA A 268 -35.60 2.28 16.14
N GLU A 269 -36.46 3.30 16.10
CA GLU A 269 -37.87 3.17 15.73
C GLU A 269 -38.09 2.71 14.29
N TRP A 270 -37.12 2.98 13.40
CA TRP A 270 -37.20 2.51 12.01
C TRP A 270 -36.73 1.06 11.89
N LEU A 271 -35.86 0.63 12.81
CA LEU A 271 -35.26 -0.70 12.82
C LEU A 271 -36.13 -1.72 13.55
N LEU A 272 -36.81 -1.32 14.63
CA LEU A 272 -37.53 -2.19 15.54
C LEU A 272 -39.05 -2.12 15.32
N ASP A 273 -39.71 -3.28 15.33
CA ASP A 273 -41.18 -3.40 15.37
C ASP A 273 -41.59 -4.05 16.69
N LEU A 274 -41.62 -3.24 17.76
CA LEU A 274 -42.00 -3.71 19.09
C LEU A 274 -43.52 -3.87 19.16
N LYS A 275 -43.98 -5.12 19.09
CA LYS A 275 -45.38 -5.51 19.33
C LYS A 275 -45.73 -5.40 20.81
N ILE A 276 -45.86 -4.16 21.29
CA ILE A 276 -46.28 -3.85 22.65
C ILE A 276 -47.79 -4.08 22.74
N ASP A 277 -48.23 -4.80 23.77
CA ASP A 277 -49.65 -5.06 23.99
C ASP A 277 -50.39 -3.73 24.15
N LYS A 278 -51.53 -3.59 23.46
CA LYS A 278 -52.33 -2.36 23.47
C LYS A 278 -52.96 -2.08 24.84
N SER A 279 -52.98 -3.09 25.72
CA SER A 279 -53.42 -2.98 27.11
C SER A 279 -52.36 -2.41 28.05
N ALA A 280 -51.10 -2.32 27.60
CA ALA A 280 -49.98 -1.86 28.41
C ALA A 280 -50.08 -0.35 28.68
N SER A 281 -49.66 0.08 29.88
CA SER A 281 -49.61 1.51 30.20
C SER A 281 -48.56 2.22 29.34
N VAL A 282 -48.80 3.51 29.05
CA VAL A 282 -47.86 4.34 28.26
C VAL A 282 -46.44 4.27 28.85
N GLU A 283 -46.32 4.30 30.18
CA GLU A 283 -45.05 4.19 30.90
C GLU A 283 -44.32 2.87 30.62
N THR A 284 -45.03 1.73 30.64
CA THR A 284 -44.40 0.42 30.33
C THR A 284 -43.97 0.31 28.88
N ALA A 285 -44.70 0.93 27.95
CA ALA A 285 -44.35 0.98 26.54
C ALA A 285 -43.08 1.81 26.30
N ASP A 286 -42.96 2.95 26.97
CA ASP A 286 -41.79 3.83 26.87
C ASP A 286 -40.54 3.20 27.47
N VAL A 287 -40.66 2.53 28.63
CA VAL A 287 -39.56 1.77 29.24
C VAL A 287 -39.10 0.63 28.31
N ALA A 288 -40.03 -0.09 27.67
CA ALA A 288 -39.69 -1.16 26.73
C ALA A 288 -38.95 -0.63 25.49
N ARG A 289 -39.40 0.49 24.92
CA ARG A 289 -38.74 1.16 23.78
C ARG A 289 -37.34 1.64 24.14
N LEU A 290 -37.20 2.28 25.29
CA LEU A 290 -35.90 2.75 25.78
C LEU A 290 -34.94 1.56 25.98
N GLY A 291 -35.41 0.49 26.63
CA GLY A 291 -34.62 -0.72 26.85
C GLY A 291 -34.15 -1.38 25.56
N ALA A 292 -35.05 -1.52 24.57
CA ALA A 292 -34.70 -2.07 23.26
C ALA A 292 -33.71 -1.18 22.49
N GLY A 293 -33.88 0.15 22.57
CA GLY A 293 -32.95 1.12 21.98
C GLY A 293 -31.55 1.04 22.58
N VAL A 294 -31.44 0.91 23.91
CA VAL A 294 -30.14 0.72 24.60
C VAL A 294 -29.49 -0.60 24.18
N LEU A 295 -30.25 -1.69 24.16
CA LEU A 295 -29.73 -3.01 23.75
C LEU A 295 -29.23 -3.00 22.30
N LEU A 296 -29.98 -2.35 21.41
CA LEU A 296 -29.59 -2.17 20.01
C LEU A 296 -28.33 -1.32 19.88
N GLY A 297 -28.22 -0.23 20.65
CA GLY A 297 -27.02 0.60 20.72
C GLY A 297 -25.78 -0.18 21.16
N VAL A 298 -25.91 -1.03 22.19
CA VAL A 298 -24.84 -1.94 22.64
C VAL A 298 -24.49 -2.95 21.54
N ALA A 299 -25.48 -3.51 20.84
CA ALA A 299 -25.24 -4.44 19.74
C ALA A 299 -24.46 -3.79 18.59
N PHE A 300 -24.82 -2.58 18.17
CA PHE A 300 -24.07 -1.83 17.15
C PHE A 300 -22.66 -1.47 17.60
N TYR A 301 -22.49 -1.06 18.86
CA TYR A 301 -21.18 -0.80 19.43
C TYR A 301 -20.28 -2.04 19.36
N MET A 302 -20.79 -3.21 19.79
CA MET A 302 -20.06 -4.47 19.73
C MET A 302 -19.75 -4.90 18.29
N ALA A 303 -20.64 -4.61 17.34
CA ALA A 303 -20.43 -4.90 15.93
C ALA A 303 -19.37 -4.00 15.27
N LEU A 304 -19.27 -2.73 15.67
CA LEU A 304 -18.29 -1.76 15.15
C LEU A 304 -16.92 -1.87 15.83
N MET A 305 -16.86 -2.45 17.02
CA MET A 305 -15.62 -2.58 17.81
C MET A 305 -14.43 -3.17 17.02
N PRO A 306 -14.56 -4.30 16.29
CA PRO A 306 -13.42 -4.85 15.52
C PRO A 306 -12.91 -3.89 14.43
N ALA A 307 -13.81 -3.14 13.79
CA ALA A 307 -13.45 -2.16 12.77
C ALA A 307 -12.63 -1.02 13.40
N VAL A 308 -13.09 -0.45 14.52
CA VAL A 308 -12.37 0.60 15.26
C VAL A 308 -11.00 0.10 15.73
N MET A 309 -10.96 -1.08 16.35
CA MET A 309 -9.72 -1.70 16.82
C MET A 309 -8.72 -1.97 15.70
N SER A 310 -9.19 -2.25 14.49
CA SER A 310 -8.33 -2.53 13.33
C SER A 310 -7.65 -1.26 12.76
N LEU A 311 -8.19 -0.07 13.03
CA LEU A 311 -7.67 1.22 12.54
C LEU A 311 -6.28 1.52 13.08
N LEU A 312 -6.08 1.37 14.40
CA LEU A 312 -4.80 1.69 15.06
C LEU A 312 -3.61 0.96 14.42
N PRO A 313 -3.59 -0.39 14.34
CA PRO A 313 -2.51 -1.12 13.68
C PRO A 313 -2.49 -0.93 12.17
N ALA A 314 -3.62 -0.63 11.51
CA ALA A 314 -3.65 -0.39 10.07
C ALA A 314 -2.95 0.93 9.70
N VAL A 315 -3.32 2.04 10.35
CA VAL A 315 -2.75 3.37 10.12
C VAL A 315 -1.28 3.40 10.50
N ALA A 316 -0.93 2.88 11.70
CA ALA A 316 0.46 2.85 12.15
C ALA A 316 1.36 2.05 11.19
N ARG A 317 0.91 0.86 10.75
CA ARG A 317 1.66 0.08 9.76
C ARG A 317 1.71 0.80 8.41
N ALA A 318 0.62 1.40 7.93
CA ALA A 318 0.59 2.10 6.65
C ALA A 318 1.60 3.26 6.60
N CYS A 319 1.65 4.09 7.65
CA CYS A 319 2.60 5.19 7.77
C CYS A 319 4.05 4.71 7.73
N VAL A 320 4.38 3.69 8.54
CA VAL A 320 5.73 3.11 8.60
C VAL A 320 6.14 2.48 7.27
N ARG A 321 5.25 1.68 6.66
CA ARG A 321 5.50 1.03 5.37
C ARG A 321 5.70 2.06 4.27
N MET A 322 4.88 3.11 4.24
CA MET A 322 5.05 4.19 3.27
C MET A 322 6.33 4.98 3.53
N LYS A 323 6.76 5.16 4.79
CA LYS A 323 8.05 5.77 5.11
C LYS A 323 9.24 4.94 4.61
N LEU A 324 9.11 3.61 4.56
CA LEU A 324 10.14 2.72 3.98
C LEU A 324 10.18 2.80 2.45
N PHE A 325 9.02 2.95 1.77
CA PHE A 325 8.96 3.15 0.32
C PHE A 325 9.37 4.56 -0.13
N LEU A 326 9.00 5.59 0.64
CA LEU A 326 9.24 7.01 0.35
C LEU A 326 10.01 7.67 1.52
N PRO A 327 11.29 7.29 1.72
CA PRO A 327 12.08 7.74 2.86
C PRO A 327 12.34 9.26 2.86
N GLU A 328 12.37 9.88 1.68
CA GLU A 328 12.55 11.33 1.51
C GLU A 328 11.28 12.13 1.85
N SER A 329 10.10 11.50 1.82
CA SER A 329 8.85 12.20 2.07
C SER A 329 8.62 12.44 3.57
N LEU A 330 8.13 13.63 3.90
CA LEU A 330 7.72 14.02 5.25
C LEU A 330 6.31 13.52 5.60
N VAL A 331 5.45 13.34 4.59
CA VAL A 331 4.01 13.05 4.76
C VAL A 331 3.75 11.79 5.59
N PRO A 332 4.38 10.63 5.33
CA PRO A 332 4.12 9.43 6.13
C PRO A 332 4.53 9.57 7.60
N GLY A 333 5.60 10.33 7.86
CA GLY A 333 6.10 10.60 9.20
C GLY A 333 5.15 11.46 10.03
N TRP A 334 4.70 12.58 9.46
CA TRP A 334 3.70 13.42 10.11
C TRP A 334 2.33 12.75 10.22
N GLY A 335 1.95 11.93 9.22
CA GLY A 335 0.77 11.08 9.31
C GLY A 335 0.82 10.12 10.51
N LEU A 336 2.00 9.54 10.80
CA LEU A 336 2.21 8.69 11.97
C LEU A 336 2.02 9.45 13.28
N VAL A 337 2.70 10.59 13.41
CA VAL A 337 2.70 11.43 14.63
C VAL A 337 1.30 12.00 14.92
N THR A 338 0.52 12.33 13.91
CA THR A 338 -0.81 12.90 14.10
C THR A 338 -1.87 11.82 14.35
N SER A 339 -1.82 10.73 13.57
CA SER A 339 -2.90 9.74 13.57
C SER A 339 -2.78 8.73 14.71
N VAL A 340 -1.57 8.34 15.12
CA VAL A 340 -1.38 7.29 16.14
C VAL A 340 -1.99 7.69 17.50
N PRO A 341 -1.76 8.88 18.08
CA PRO A 341 -2.36 9.27 19.35
C PRO A 341 -3.88 9.33 19.28
N LEU A 342 -4.43 9.81 18.15
CA LEU A 342 -5.87 9.84 17.91
C LEU A 342 -6.46 8.43 17.89
N CYS A 343 -5.83 7.50 17.16
CA CYS A 343 -6.26 6.11 17.11
C CYS A 343 -6.11 5.40 18.47
N VAL A 344 -5.07 5.72 19.23
CA VAL A 344 -4.86 5.22 20.60
C VAL A 344 -5.99 5.71 21.52
N LEU A 345 -6.33 6.99 21.48
CA LEU A 345 -7.40 7.57 22.28
C LEU A 345 -8.76 6.97 21.92
N LEU A 346 -9.05 6.85 20.62
CA LEU A 346 -10.27 6.22 20.11
C LEU A 346 -10.40 4.77 20.60
N THR A 347 -9.32 4.00 20.47
CA THR A 347 -9.29 2.60 20.91
C THR A 347 -9.43 2.52 22.44
N LEU A 348 -8.72 3.36 23.19
CA LEU A 348 -8.80 3.42 24.65
C LEU A 348 -10.23 3.66 25.13
N ALA A 349 -10.97 4.59 24.50
CA ALA A 349 -12.37 4.85 24.82
C ALA A 349 -13.24 3.59 24.68
N THR A 350 -12.98 2.76 23.65
CA THR A 350 -13.66 1.48 23.46
C THR A 350 -13.36 0.48 24.59
N PHE A 351 -12.14 0.52 25.14
CA PHE A 351 -11.73 -0.40 26.21
C PHE A 351 -12.11 0.02 27.61
N VAL A 352 -12.38 1.30 27.87
CA VAL A 352 -12.83 1.78 29.18
C VAL A 352 -14.07 1.01 29.65
N VAL A 353 -15.00 0.72 28.74
CA VAL A 353 -16.20 -0.07 29.05
C VAL A 353 -15.82 -1.50 29.48
N ILE A 354 -14.95 -2.17 28.72
CA ILE A 354 -14.51 -3.54 29.00
C ILE A 354 -13.72 -3.62 30.32
N TYR A 355 -12.91 -2.60 30.60
CA TYR A 355 -12.09 -2.50 31.81
C TYR A 355 -12.95 -2.49 33.08
N HIS A 356 -13.96 -1.62 33.16
CA HIS A 356 -14.80 -1.49 34.36
C HIS A 356 -15.58 -2.77 34.66
N VAL A 357 -15.93 -3.53 33.63
CA VAL A 357 -16.66 -4.80 33.76
C VAL A 357 -15.77 -5.92 34.30
N ALA A 358 -14.48 -5.94 33.94
CA ALA A 358 -13.59 -7.06 34.21
C ALA A 358 -12.64 -6.90 35.41
N SER A 359 -12.28 -5.65 35.78
CA SER A 359 -11.46 -5.29 36.95
C SER A 359 -10.25 -6.22 37.23
N ASN A 360 -9.47 -6.56 36.19
CA ASN A 360 -8.32 -7.48 36.29
C ASN A 360 -7.01 -6.84 35.78
N MET A 361 -5.93 -6.99 36.55
CA MET A 361 -4.63 -6.37 36.23
C MET A 361 -3.95 -6.97 34.98
N LEU A 362 -4.18 -8.24 34.68
CA LEU A 362 -3.65 -8.90 33.48
C LEU A 362 -4.30 -8.34 32.21
N LEU A 363 -5.61 -8.09 32.26
CA LEU A 363 -6.34 -7.40 31.20
C LEU A 363 -5.78 -5.99 30.98
N VAL A 364 -5.59 -5.22 32.06
CA VAL A 364 -5.04 -3.85 31.98
C VAL A 364 -3.66 -3.85 31.33
N LEU A 365 -2.74 -4.70 31.79
CA LEU A 365 -1.39 -4.76 31.25
C LEU A 365 -1.38 -5.20 29.78
N GLY A 366 -2.19 -6.21 29.43
CA GLY A 366 -2.34 -6.66 28.04
C GLY A 366 -2.87 -5.57 27.12
N LEU A 367 -3.89 -4.82 27.56
CA LEU A 367 -4.47 -3.70 26.81
C LEU A 367 -3.51 -2.53 26.68
N LEU A 368 -2.81 -2.14 27.76
CA LEU A 368 -1.83 -1.06 27.74
C LEU A 368 -0.68 -1.36 26.78
N LEU A 369 -0.18 -2.61 26.76
CA LEU A 369 0.86 -3.02 25.83
C LEU A 369 0.34 -3.04 24.39
N TRP A 370 -0.85 -3.58 24.14
CA TRP A 370 -1.40 -3.69 22.79
C TRP A 370 -1.78 -2.33 22.19
N ILE A 371 -2.46 -1.47 22.95
CA ILE A 371 -2.90 -0.13 22.50
C ILE A 371 -1.74 0.87 22.55
N GLY A 372 -0.88 0.80 23.58
CA GLY A 372 0.21 1.74 23.79
C GLY A 372 1.46 1.47 22.94
N ALA A 373 1.63 0.25 22.40
CA ALA A 373 2.84 -0.10 21.63
C ALA A 373 3.15 0.87 20.47
N PRO A 374 2.18 1.32 19.64
CA PRO A 374 2.46 2.31 18.59
C PRO A 374 3.02 3.65 19.11
N LEU A 375 2.82 4.01 20.39
CA LEU A 375 3.42 5.21 20.97
C LEU A 375 4.95 5.15 21.03
N VAL A 376 5.56 3.97 20.92
CA VAL A 376 7.01 3.82 20.83
C VAL A 376 7.59 4.58 19.63
N TYR A 377 6.83 4.77 18.54
CA TYR A 377 7.29 5.57 17.41
C TYR A 377 7.62 7.03 17.78
N PHE A 378 6.96 7.57 18.82
CA PHE A 378 7.24 8.93 19.33
C PHE A 378 8.59 9.05 20.00
N THR A 379 9.11 7.97 20.58
CA THR A 379 10.46 7.97 21.19
C THR A 379 11.55 8.22 20.15
N LYS A 380 11.24 8.01 18.86
CA LYS A 380 12.12 8.26 17.71
C LYS A 380 11.50 9.29 16.77
N PHE A 381 10.83 10.32 17.31
CA PHE A 381 10.15 11.37 16.54
C PHE A 381 10.98 11.89 15.35
N ASN A 382 12.22 12.33 15.61
CA ASN A 382 13.12 12.88 14.59
C ASN A 382 13.46 11.90 13.46
N LEU A 383 13.42 10.58 13.71
CA LEU A 383 13.68 9.57 12.69
C LEU A 383 12.52 9.51 11.66
N PHE A 384 11.28 9.71 12.10
CA PHE A 384 10.11 9.59 11.24
C PHE A 384 9.76 10.90 10.54
N THR A 385 9.99 12.06 11.17
CA THR A 385 9.55 13.37 10.66
C THR A 385 10.54 14.10 9.77
N ARG A 386 11.71 13.52 9.48
CA ARG A 386 12.71 14.10 8.57
C ARG A 386 12.88 13.30 7.27
N PRO A 387 13.42 13.90 6.20
CA PRO A 387 13.84 13.17 5.00
C PRO A 387 15.01 12.24 5.34
N LEU A 388 15.01 11.01 4.84
CA LEU A 388 16.03 10.00 5.14
C LEU A 388 16.77 9.57 3.88
N THR A 389 18.06 9.88 3.81
CA THR A 389 18.91 9.55 2.66
C THR A 389 19.83 8.36 2.94
N ALA A 390 20.00 7.95 4.21
CA ALA A 390 21.00 6.96 4.61
C ALA A 390 20.40 5.56 4.89
N ALA A 391 21.07 4.51 4.38
CA ALA A 391 20.72 3.11 4.64
C ALA A 391 20.60 2.71 6.14
N PRO A 392 21.50 3.13 7.07
CA PRO A 392 21.38 2.75 8.48
C PRO A 392 20.12 3.30 9.16
N GLU A 393 19.57 4.42 8.67
CA GLU A 393 18.35 5.02 9.21
C GLU A 393 17.11 4.20 8.83
N ARG A 394 17.10 3.60 7.62
CA ARG A 394 16.04 2.67 7.20
C ARG A 394 16.02 1.42 8.07
N ALA A 395 17.21 0.86 8.38
CA ALA A 395 17.32 -0.25 9.32
C ALA A 395 16.87 0.11 10.74
N ALA A 396 17.03 1.38 11.16
CA ALA A 396 16.48 1.85 12.43
C ALA A 396 14.94 1.85 12.45
N ILE A 397 14.28 2.26 11.36
CA ILE A 397 12.81 2.17 11.23
C ILE A 397 12.33 0.72 11.36
N ALA A 398 12.98 -0.22 10.65
CA ALA A 398 12.63 -1.63 10.72
C ALA A 398 12.78 -2.19 12.14
N ARG A 399 13.86 -1.85 12.85
CA ARG A 399 14.07 -2.23 14.25
C ARG A 399 13.00 -1.68 15.19
N THR A 400 12.64 -0.40 15.08
CA THR A 400 11.55 0.18 15.89
C THR A 400 10.21 -0.51 15.61
N SER A 401 9.93 -0.81 14.35
CA SER A 401 8.72 -1.53 13.95
C SER A 401 8.67 -2.94 14.54
N PHE A 402 9.80 -3.63 14.59
CA PHE A 402 9.93 -4.93 15.23
C PHE A 402 9.70 -4.85 16.75
N THR A 403 10.25 -3.83 17.43
CA THR A 403 9.96 -3.60 18.86
C THR A 403 8.47 -3.40 19.12
N VAL A 404 7.79 -2.58 18.29
CA VAL A 404 6.33 -2.38 18.38
C VAL A 404 5.59 -3.69 18.17
N PHE A 405 5.98 -4.49 17.18
CA PHE A 405 5.39 -5.81 16.96
C PHE A 405 5.53 -6.73 18.17
N VAL A 406 6.72 -6.80 18.78
CA VAL A 406 6.95 -7.62 19.99
C VAL A 406 6.08 -7.16 21.17
N LEU A 407 5.91 -5.84 21.37
CA LEU A 407 5.04 -5.31 22.43
C LEU A 407 3.57 -5.65 22.17
N ILE A 408 3.09 -5.50 20.93
CA ILE A 408 1.73 -5.91 20.53
C ILE A 408 1.55 -7.41 20.75
N ALA A 409 2.48 -8.25 20.31
CA ALA A 409 2.41 -9.70 20.47
C ALA A 409 2.41 -10.11 21.95
N THR A 410 3.22 -9.46 22.78
CA THR A 410 3.23 -9.65 24.24
C THR A 410 1.89 -9.25 24.85
N GLY A 411 1.34 -8.09 24.48
CA GLY A 411 0.04 -7.63 24.94
C GLY A 411 -1.08 -8.60 24.56
N VAL A 412 -1.14 -9.02 23.29
CA VAL A 412 -2.09 -10.04 22.82
C VAL A 412 -1.92 -11.36 23.56
N GLY A 413 -0.68 -11.79 23.83
CA GLY A 413 -0.39 -12.97 24.64
C GLY A 413 -0.99 -12.89 26.05
N LEU A 414 -0.82 -11.75 26.74
CA LEU A 414 -1.43 -11.53 28.06
C LEU A 414 -2.96 -11.51 27.99
N LEU A 415 -3.54 -10.94 26.94
CA LEU A 415 -4.99 -10.95 26.73
C LEU A 415 -5.53 -12.37 26.50
N LEU A 416 -4.80 -13.20 25.74
CA LEU A 416 -5.16 -14.60 25.53
C LEU A 416 -5.07 -15.41 26.82
N ILE A 417 -4.01 -15.19 27.63
CA ILE A 417 -3.91 -15.80 28.97
C ILE A 417 -5.11 -15.37 29.82
N TYR A 418 -5.43 -14.07 29.84
CA TYR A 418 -6.59 -13.57 30.57
C TYR A 418 -7.91 -14.20 30.10
N LEU A 419 -8.12 -14.38 28.79
CA LEU A 419 -9.32 -15.04 28.27
C LEU A 419 -9.44 -16.48 28.77
N LEU A 420 -8.32 -17.21 28.86
CA LEU A 420 -8.28 -18.61 29.29
C LEU A 420 -8.36 -18.79 30.82
N THR A 421 -7.85 -17.83 31.60
CA THR A 421 -7.80 -17.93 33.08
C THR A 421 -8.83 -17.06 33.80
N GLY A 422 -9.36 -16.05 33.11
CA GLY A 422 -10.26 -15.06 33.66
C GLY A 422 -11.63 -15.63 33.97
N LYS A 423 -12.19 -15.18 35.10
CA LYS A 423 -13.56 -15.48 35.50
C LYS A 423 -14.41 -14.24 35.40
N PHE A 424 -15.57 -14.37 34.79
CA PHE A 424 -16.59 -13.34 34.71
C PHE A 424 -17.90 -13.91 35.28
N ALA A 425 -18.51 -13.22 36.23
CA ALA A 425 -19.71 -13.69 36.94
C ALA A 425 -19.60 -15.14 37.51
N GLY A 426 -18.41 -15.54 37.96
CA GLY A 426 -18.14 -16.88 38.51
C GLY A 426 -17.86 -17.97 37.47
N GLN A 427 -18.05 -17.70 36.18
CA GLN A 427 -17.78 -18.63 35.07
C GLN A 427 -16.47 -18.30 34.36
N THR A 428 -15.80 -19.30 33.79
CA THR A 428 -14.60 -19.07 32.96
C THR A 428 -15.01 -18.41 31.64
N ILE A 429 -14.29 -17.37 31.22
CA ILE A 429 -14.60 -16.62 29.99
C ILE A 429 -14.44 -17.51 28.76
N LEU A 430 -13.23 -18.05 28.54
CA LEU A 430 -12.95 -19.01 27.47
C LEU A 430 -12.54 -20.34 28.10
N GLY A 431 -13.34 -21.39 27.86
CA GLY A 431 -13.08 -22.70 28.45
C GLY A 431 -13.68 -23.84 27.65
N PHE A 432 -13.17 -25.05 27.91
CA PHE A 432 -13.65 -26.30 27.29
C PHE A 432 -14.83 -26.92 28.06
N SER A 433 -15.15 -26.39 29.24
CA SER A 433 -16.26 -26.88 30.07
C SER A 433 -17.61 -26.36 29.57
N LYS A 434 -18.70 -27.05 29.96
CA LYS A 434 -20.06 -26.61 29.62
C LYS A 434 -20.43 -25.27 30.25
N GLU A 435 -19.80 -24.93 31.37
CA GLU A 435 -20.00 -23.72 32.17
C GLU A 435 -19.20 -22.50 31.66
N ALA A 436 -18.40 -22.67 30.61
CA ALA A 436 -17.69 -21.54 30.00
C ALA A 436 -18.64 -20.66 29.20
N ILE A 437 -18.47 -19.34 29.32
CA ILE A 437 -19.30 -18.33 28.63
C ILE A 437 -19.11 -18.47 27.11
N ILE A 438 -17.85 -18.60 26.67
CA ILE A 438 -17.47 -18.72 25.27
C ILE A 438 -16.65 -19.99 25.10
N ARG A 439 -16.93 -20.75 24.05
CA ARG A 439 -16.23 -22.01 23.74
C ARG A 439 -15.31 -21.83 22.54
N PRO A 440 -14.11 -22.43 22.52
CA PRO A 440 -13.14 -22.24 21.45
C PRO A 440 -13.61 -22.65 20.05
N TRP A 441 -14.63 -23.49 19.91
CA TRP A 441 -15.15 -23.97 18.63
C TRP A 441 -16.40 -23.20 18.16
N THR A 442 -16.81 -22.12 18.83
CA THR A 442 -17.91 -21.30 18.33
C THR A 442 -17.44 -20.43 17.16
N LEU A 443 -18.18 -20.48 16.06
CA LEU A 443 -17.85 -19.73 14.85
C LEU A 443 -17.87 -18.21 15.08
N ASP A 444 -18.70 -17.72 16.02
CA ASP A 444 -18.79 -16.30 16.36
C ASP A 444 -17.50 -15.75 16.96
N LEU A 445 -16.79 -16.58 17.74
CA LEU A 445 -15.49 -16.24 18.30
C LEU A 445 -14.47 -16.01 17.18
N HIS A 446 -14.41 -16.99 16.27
CA HIS A 446 -13.50 -16.98 15.13
C HIS A 446 -13.77 -15.81 14.20
N LYS A 447 -15.04 -15.48 13.98
CA LYS A 447 -15.45 -14.35 13.15
C LYS A 447 -14.83 -13.03 13.63
N ILE A 448 -14.79 -12.76 14.94
CA ILE A 448 -14.30 -11.49 15.49
C ILE A 448 -12.84 -11.23 15.12
N TRP A 449 -11.96 -12.19 15.40
CA TRP A 449 -10.53 -11.98 15.12
C TRP A 449 -10.16 -12.16 13.65
N ILE A 450 -10.89 -13.00 12.89
CA ILE A 450 -10.70 -13.12 11.45
C ILE A 450 -11.09 -11.82 10.76
N ASP A 451 -12.23 -11.21 11.13
CA ASP A 451 -12.66 -9.91 10.61
C ASP A 451 -11.66 -8.81 10.98
N TYR A 452 -11.23 -8.75 12.25
CA TYR A 452 -10.20 -7.82 12.70
C TYR A 452 -8.90 -7.95 11.89
N LEU A 453 -8.39 -9.18 11.70
CA LEU A 453 -7.15 -9.44 10.97
C LEU A 453 -7.27 -9.02 9.49
N GLY A 454 -8.35 -9.45 8.83
CA GLY A 454 -8.60 -9.11 7.43
C GLY A 454 -8.75 -7.60 7.22
N ARG A 455 -9.56 -6.93 8.04
CA ARG A 455 -9.74 -5.48 8.01
C ARG A 455 -8.44 -4.74 8.27
N SER A 456 -7.66 -5.16 9.27
CA SER A 456 -6.41 -4.47 9.57
C SER A 456 -5.41 -4.56 8.42
N LEU A 457 -5.30 -5.71 7.76
CA LEU A 457 -4.43 -5.89 6.58
C LEU A 457 -4.93 -5.09 5.38
N PHE A 458 -6.22 -5.16 5.07
CA PHE A 458 -6.81 -4.40 3.97
C PHE A 458 -6.64 -2.89 4.19
N LEU A 459 -6.98 -2.41 5.39
CA LEU A 459 -6.89 -1.01 5.75
C LEU A 459 -5.44 -0.50 5.74
N THR A 460 -4.45 -1.36 5.98
CA THR A 460 -3.04 -0.99 5.81
C THR A 460 -2.77 -0.53 4.37
N VAL A 461 -3.28 -1.27 3.37
CA VAL A 461 -3.14 -0.87 1.96
C VAL A 461 -3.99 0.37 1.64
N PHE A 462 -5.21 0.45 2.16
CA PHE A 462 -6.09 1.62 2.01
C PHE A 462 -5.42 2.92 2.49
N PHE A 463 -4.87 2.92 3.71
CA PHE A 463 -4.19 4.09 4.26
C PHE A 463 -2.86 4.37 3.57
N SER A 464 -2.13 3.32 3.14
CA SER A 464 -0.93 3.52 2.31
C SER A 464 -1.28 4.21 0.98
N ASP A 465 -2.36 3.82 0.33
CA ASP A 465 -2.82 4.46 -0.90
C ASP A 465 -3.22 5.92 -0.69
N LEU A 466 -3.91 6.22 0.41
CA LEU A 466 -4.25 7.60 0.78
C LEU A 466 -3.00 8.44 1.02
N LEU A 467 -2.04 7.92 1.80
CA LEU A 467 -0.77 8.60 2.07
C LEU A 467 0.05 8.81 0.81
N LEU A 468 0.06 7.85 -0.12
CA LEU A 468 0.72 7.98 -1.41
C LEU A 468 0.10 9.12 -2.24
N HIS A 469 -1.24 9.19 -2.28
CA HIS A 469 -1.94 10.27 -2.99
C HIS A 469 -1.63 11.64 -2.39
N ILE A 470 -1.64 11.74 -1.05
CA ILE A 470 -1.27 12.98 -0.34
C ILE A 470 0.19 13.33 -0.65
N ALA A 471 1.12 12.38 -0.55
CA ALA A 471 2.54 12.61 -0.83
C ALA A 471 2.79 13.08 -2.26
N LEU A 472 2.09 12.51 -3.25
CA LEU A 472 2.16 12.94 -4.64
C LEU A 472 1.50 14.30 -4.89
N SER A 473 0.45 14.66 -4.14
CA SER A 473 -0.16 16.00 -4.22
C SER A 473 0.79 17.05 -3.66
N VAL A 474 1.26 16.83 -2.42
CA VAL A 474 2.20 17.71 -1.73
C VAL A 474 3.46 17.93 -2.57
N TRP A 475 4.07 16.86 -3.10
CA TRP A 475 5.25 16.99 -3.96
C TRP A 475 5.00 17.83 -5.22
N ARG A 476 3.84 17.66 -5.88
CA ARG A 476 3.48 18.45 -7.07
C ARG A 476 3.26 19.92 -6.73
N GLU A 477 2.54 20.18 -5.66
CA GLU A 477 2.20 21.53 -5.19
C GLU A 477 3.43 22.29 -4.68
N GLU A 478 4.28 21.64 -3.88
CA GLU A 478 5.54 22.23 -3.42
C GLU A 478 6.45 22.60 -4.59
N ARG A 479 6.56 21.73 -5.61
CA ARG A 479 7.37 22.01 -6.80
C ARG A 479 6.78 23.15 -7.63
N ALA A 480 5.47 23.22 -7.77
CA ALA A 480 4.80 24.30 -8.47
C ALA A 480 4.96 25.63 -7.73
N PHE A 481 4.82 25.62 -6.39
CA PHE A 481 5.03 26.79 -5.55
C PHE A 481 6.48 27.26 -5.56
N ALA A 482 7.46 26.36 -5.47
CA ALA A 482 8.88 26.72 -5.51
C ALA A 482 9.31 27.38 -6.84
N ALA A 483 8.60 27.10 -7.93
CA ALA A 483 8.82 27.74 -9.22
C ALA A 483 8.10 29.11 -9.36
N SER A 484 7.26 29.49 -8.39
CA SER A 484 6.50 30.74 -8.40
C SER A 484 7.32 31.94 -7.90
N PRO A 485 7.04 33.17 -8.36
CA PRO A 485 7.72 34.36 -7.86
C PRO A 485 7.43 34.64 -6.37
N GLU A 486 6.32 34.13 -5.84
CA GLU A 486 5.94 34.28 -4.43
C GLU A 486 6.83 33.48 -3.47
N ALA A 487 7.50 32.42 -3.95
CA ALA A 487 8.37 31.57 -3.13
C ALA A 487 9.46 32.36 -2.40
N ALA A 488 10.10 33.30 -3.09
CA ALA A 488 11.13 34.15 -2.49
C ALA A 488 10.59 35.04 -1.35
N GLY A 489 9.33 35.47 -1.44
CA GLY A 489 8.66 36.20 -0.38
C GLY A 489 8.39 35.33 0.84
N PHE A 490 7.92 34.10 0.60
CA PHE A 490 7.69 33.12 1.66
C PHE A 490 8.99 32.71 2.37
N ASP A 491 10.07 32.47 1.64
CA ASP A 491 11.38 32.11 2.23
C ASP A 491 11.93 33.21 3.14
N ARG A 492 11.78 34.49 2.75
CA ARG A 492 12.14 35.61 3.62
C ARG A 492 11.33 35.62 4.91
N THR A 493 10.01 35.40 4.81
CA THR A 493 9.11 35.32 5.97
C THR A 493 9.50 34.15 6.88
N MET A 494 9.73 32.96 6.33
CA MET A 494 10.11 31.78 7.11
C MET A 494 11.49 31.93 7.75
N THR A 495 12.44 32.57 7.08
CA THR A 495 13.76 32.90 7.65
C THR A 495 13.63 33.89 8.81
N GLY A 496 12.83 34.94 8.62
CA GLY A 496 12.54 35.94 9.66
C GLY A 496 11.87 35.30 10.89
N LEU A 497 10.81 34.52 10.67
CA LEU A 497 10.14 33.77 11.74
C LEU A 497 11.06 32.77 12.42
N GLY A 498 11.88 32.04 11.65
CA GLY A 498 12.86 31.11 12.19
C GLY A 498 13.82 31.79 13.16
N SER A 499 14.34 32.96 12.78
CA SER A 499 15.22 33.75 13.65
C SER A 499 14.53 34.31 14.91
N ALA A 500 13.22 34.52 14.85
CA ALA A 500 12.44 35.08 15.96
C ALA A 500 11.92 34.01 16.94
N VAL A 501 11.62 32.80 16.46
CA VAL A 501 10.93 31.75 17.22
C VAL A 501 11.87 30.67 17.72
N LEU A 502 12.93 30.33 16.98
CA LEU A 502 13.88 29.29 17.37
C LEU A 502 15.18 29.95 17.86
N PRO A 503 15.46 29.98 19.18
CA PRO A 503 16.74 30.47 19.68
C PRO A 503 17.87 29.58 19.12
N ARG A 504 18.95 30.24 18.66
CA ARG A 504 20.13 29.60 18.07
C ARG A 504 20.80 28.59 18.99
#